data_AF-A0A257JEK5-F1
#
_entry.id   AF-A0A257JEK5-F1
#
_cell.length_a   1.000
_cell.length_b   1.000
_cell.length_c   1.000
_cell.angle_alpha   90.00
_cell.angle_beta   90.00
_cell.angle_gamma   90.00
#
_symmetry.space_group_name_H-M   'P 1'
#
loop_
_entity.id
_entity.type
_entity.pdbx_description
1 polymer ?
#
loop_
_entity_poly.entity_id
_entity_poly.type
_entity_poly.pdbx_seq_one_letter_code
_entity_poly.pdbx_strand_id
1 'polypeptide(L)' 'MKKIRKAVLPVAGFGTRVLPATKSLPKEMLPVFDRPAVHWVVEEALEAGIEHFVFVTGRNKNAIEDYFDRAYELEESL' A
#
# COMPACT_ATOMS: atom_id res chain seq x y z
N MET A 1 21.69 -13.81 -14.82
CA MET A 1 20.66 -13.96 -13.76
C MET A 1 19.29 -13.64 -14.36
N LYS A 2 18.21 -14.26 -13.87
CA LYS A 2 16.84 -13.84 -14.24
C LYS A 2 16.58 -12.45 -13.64
N LYS A 3 16.01 -11.53 -14.43
CA LYS A 3 15.66 -10.18 -13.97
C LYS A 3 14.57 -10.30 -12.88
N ILE A 4 14.75 -9.62 -11.76
CA ILE A 4 13.74 -9.54 -10.69
C ILE A 4 12.66 -8.56 -11.16
N ARG A 5 11.39 -9.00 -11.13
CA ARG A 5 10.24 -8.23 -11.67
C ARG A 5 9.01 -8.24 -10.77
N LYS A 6 9.08 -8.97 -9.65
CA LYS A 6 7.98 -9.19 -8.73
C LYS A 6 8.38 -8.80 -7.32
N ALA A 7 7.52 -8.06 -6.63
CA ALA A 7 7.66 -7.77 -5.21
C ALA A 7 6.45 -8.31 -4.45
N VAL A 8 6.70 -8.89 -3.27
CA VAL A 8 5.64 -9.38 -2.37
C VAL A 8 5.66 -8.52 -1.11
N LEU A 9 4.53 -7.87 -0.79
CA LEU A 9 4.39 -6.94 0.32
C LEU A 9 3.46 -7.55 1.39
N PRO A 10 4.00 -8.04 2.52
CA PRO A 10 3.18 -8.51 3.62
C PRO A 10 2.57 -7.33 4.39
N VAL A 11 1.26 -7.12 4.24
CA VAL A 11 0.51 -5.98 4.82
C VAL A 11 -0.64 -6.42 5.73
N ALA A 12 -0.67 -7.70 6.13
CA ALA A 12 -1.72 -8.28 6.98
C ALA A 12 -1.61 -7.94 8.48
N GLY A 13 -0.59 -7.19 8.92
CA GLY A 13 -0.32 -6.94 10.34
C GLY A 13 -1.31 -6.00 11.02
N PHE A 14 -1.63 -6.27 12.29
CA PHE A 14 -2.59 -5.46 13.09
C PHE A 14 -2.04 -4.11 13.60
N GLY A 15 -0.73 -3.89 13.56
CA GLY A 15 -0.15 -2.59 13.96
C GLY A 15 -0.36 -2.20 15.43
N THR A 16 -0.41 -3.18 16.34
CA THR A 16 -0.74 -2.98 17.77
C THR A 16 0.16 -1.98 18.51
N ARG A 17 1.39 -1.78 18.04
CA ARG A 17 2.34 -0.81 18.62
C ARG A 17 1.99 0.66 18.32
N VAL A 18 1.04 0.92 17.44
CA VAL A 18 0.66 2.26 16.97
C VAL A 18 -0.83 2.53 17.25
N LEU A 19 -1.37 1.85 18.26
CA LEU A 19 -2.70 2.16 18.77
C LEU A 19 -2.69 3.54 19.47
N PRO A 20 -3.78 4.31 19.39
CA PRO A 20 -5.07 3.94 18.81
C PRO A 20 -5.20 4.16 17.29
N ALA A 21 -4.21 4.78 16.64
CA ALA A 21 -4.31 5.16 15.22
C ALA A 21 -4.58 3.95 14.31
N THR A 22 -3.97 2.80 14.62
CA THR A 22 -4.13 1.56 13.84
C THR A 22 -5.39 0.75 14.16
N LYS A 23 -6.27 1.27 15.04
CA LYS A 23 -7.53 0.58 15.37
C LYS A 23 -8.49 0.53 14.18
N SER A 24 -8.52 1.59 13.36
CA SER A 24 -9.42 1.74 12.22
C SER A 24 -8.69 1.89 10.88
N LEU A 25 -7.43 2.32 10.91
CA LEU A 25 -6.61 2.50 9.71
C LEU A 25 -5.49 1.46 9.67
N PRO A 26 -5.21 0.81 8.53
CA PRO A 26 -4.02 -0.02 8.38
C PRO A 26 -2.74 0.79 8.68
N LYS A 27 -1.76 0.20 9.37
CA LYS A 27 -0.48 0.90 9.66
C LYS A 27 0.25 1.33 8.39
N GLU A 28 0.07 0.57 7.31
CA GLU A 28 0.62 0.82 5.98
C GLU A 28 0.03 2.09 5.33
N MET A 29 -1.18 2.48 5.77
CA MET A 29 -1.89 3.64 5.28
C MET A 29 -1.61 4.92 6.09
N LEU A 30 -0.81 4.83 7.16
CA LEU A 30 -0.41 6.01 7.93
C LEU A 30 0.43 6.94 7.04
N PRO A 31 0.13 8.26 7.04
CA PRO A 31 0.83 9.20 6.18
C PRO A 31 2.28 9.37 6.63
N VAL A 32 3.18 9.34 5.66
CA VAL A 32 4.54 9.82 5.76
C VAL A 32 4.61 11.03 4.85
N PHE A 33 4.60 12.22 5.46
CA PHE A 33 4.40 13.49 4.76
C PHE A 33 3.04 13.55 4.03
N ASP A 34 3.02 13.51 2.71
CA ASP A 34 1.84 13.71 1.85
C ASP A 34 1.24 12.40 1.30
N ARG A 35 1.89 11.26 1.51
CA ARG A 35 1.46 9.96 0.99
C ARG A 35 1.49 8.86 2.04
N PRO A 36 0.67 7.81 1.91
CA PRO A 36 0.73 6.65 2.79
C PRO A 36 2.10 5.96 2.76
N ALA A 37 2.53 5.38 3.89
CA ALA A 37 3.81 4.67 3.98
C ALA A 37 4.00 3.60 2.89
N VAL A 38 2.93 2.90 2.50
CA VAL A 38 2.97 1.88 1.44
C VAL A 38 3.26 2.45 0.05
N HIS A 39 2.90 3.71 -0.22
CA HIS A 39 3.18 4.37 -1.50
C HIS A 39 4.69 4.48 -1.72
N TRP A 40 5.42 4.95 -0.70
CA TRP A 40 6.88 5.08 -0.76
C TRP A 40 7.58 3.76 -1.05
N VAL A 41 7.10 2.66 -0.45
CA VAL A 41 7.64 1.31 -0.71
C VAL A 41 7.38 0.85 -2.15
N VAL A 42 6.21 1.16 -2.69
CA VAL A 42 5.87 0.84 -4.09
C VAL A 42 6.72 1.66 -5.05
N GLU A 43 6.90 2.96 -4.78
CA GLU A 43 7.74 3.87 -5.57
C GLU A 43 9.20 3.39 -5.61
N GLU A 44 9.78 3.04 -4.46
CA GLU A 44 11.13 2.47 -4.38
C GLU A 44 11.29 1.19 -5.21
N ALA A 45 10.30 0.29 -5.15
CA ALA A 45 10.30 -0.94 -5.91
C ALA A 45 10.10 -0.70 -7.43
N LEU A 46 9.32 0.31 -7.81
CA LEU A 46 9.17 0.73 -9.21
C LEU A 46 10.50 1.25 -9.75
N GLU A 47 11.21 2.09 -8.99
CA GLU A 47 12.56 2.58 -9.34
C GLU A 47 13.57 1.43 -9.49
N ALA A 48 13.43 0.37 -8.67
CA ALA A 48 14.22 -0.85 -8.79
C ALA A 48 13.84 -1.75 -9.99
N GLY A 49 12.82 -1.37 -10.77
CA GLY A 49 12.40 -2.07 -12.00
C GLY A 49 11.42 -3.23 -11.78
N ILE A 50 10.74 -3.27 -10.63
CA ILE A 50 9.62 -4.19 -10.36
C ILE A 50 8.39 -3.76 -11.17
N GLU A 51 7.64 -4.72 -11.68
CA GLU A 51 6.43 -4.46 -12.48
C GLU A 51 5.18 -5.13 -11.92
N HIS A 52 5.35 -6.10 -11.02
CA HIS A 52 4.24 -6.86 -10.48
C HIS A 52 4.35 -6.90 -8.97
N PHE A 53 3.33 -6.33 -8.33
CA PHE A 53 3.19 -6.21 -6.90
C PHE A 53 2.16 -7.22 -6.39
N VAL A 54 2.52 -7.96 -5.35
CA VAL A 54 1.62 -8.91 -4.69
C VAL A 54 1.46 -8.49 -3.24
N PHE A 55 0.29 -7.99 -2.87
CA PHE A 55 -0.03 -7.63 -1.50
C PHE A 55 -0.58 -8.85 -0.78
N VAL A 56 0.06 -9.25 0.32
CA VAL A 56 -0.47 -10.29 1.21
C VAL A 56 -1.22 -9.59 2.33
N THR A 57 -2.54 -9.49 2.15
CA THR A 57 -3.45 -8.72 3.02
C THR A 57 -4.11 -9.60 4.09
N GLY A 58 -4.88 -8.96 4.98
CA GLY A 58 -5.67 -9.62 6.02
C GLY A 58 -7.04 -8.93 6.14
N ARG A 59 -7.83 -9.28 7.16
CA ARG A 59 -9.13 -8.63 7.39
C ARG A 59 -8.96 -7.14 7.64
N ASN A 60 -9.90 -6.32 7.17
CA ASN A 60 -9.92 -4.85 7.30
C ASN A 60 -8.74 -4.11 6.64
N LYS A 61 -8.27 -4.60 5.49
CA LYS A 61 -7.16 -3.98 4.72
C LYS A 61 -7.58 -3.42 3.36
N ASN A 62 -8.88 -3.33 3.08
CA ASN A 62 -9.44 -2.84 1.80
C ASN A 62 -8.93 -1.45 1.42
N ALA A 63 -8.70 -0.58 2.40
CA ALA A 63 -8.16 0.76 2.15
C ALA A 63 -6.80 0.78 1.42
N ILE A 64 -6.01 -0.30 1.49
CA ILE A 64 -4.77 -0.41 0.71
C ILE A 64 -5.10 -0.69 -0.76
N GLU A 65 -6.07 -1.57 -1.02
CA GLU A 65 -6.52 -1.92 -2.38
C GLU A 65 -7.18 -0.70 -3.04
N ASP A 66 -8.13 -0.06 -2.33
CA ASP A 66 -8.84 1.14 -2.80
C ASP A 66 -7.88 2.29 -3.15
N TYR A 67 -6.76 2.42 -2.42
CA TYR A 67 -5.76 3.47 -2.67
C TYR A 67 -4.98 3.29 -3.98
N PHE A 68 -4.73 2.05 -4.39
CA PHE A 68 -4.03 1.74 -5.64
C PHE A 68 -4.98 1.43 -6.81
N ASP A 69 -6.28 1.39 -6.55
CA ASP A 69 -7.30 1.27 -7.59
C ASP A 69 -7.57 2.64 -8.26
N ARG A 70 -8.21 2.61 -9.42
CA ARG A 70 -8.65 3.82 -10.11
C ARG A 70 -9.89 4.38 -9.44
N ALA A 71 -9.87 5.68 -9.15
CA ALA A 71 -11.00 6.39 -8.60
C ALA A 71 -11.79 7.08 -9.72
N TYR A 72 -12.49 6.30 -10.54
CA TYR A 72 -13.23 6.80 -11.73
C TYR A 72 -14.13 8.01 -11.41
N GLU A 73 -14.84 8.00 -10.28
CA GLU A 73 -15.72 9.10 -9.86
C GLU A 73 -14.98 10.42 -9.60
N LEU A 74 -13.73 10.34 -9.14
CA LEU A 74 -12.85 11.49 -8.90
C LEU A 74 -12.14 11.94 -10.19
N GLU A 75 -11.80 11.00 -11.06
CA GLU A 75 -11.16 11.28 -12.36
C GLU A 75 -12.11 11.98 -13.35
N GLU A 76 -13.42 11.72 -13.30
CA GLU A 76 -14.42 12.40 -14.15
C GLU A 76 -14.90 13.75 -13.62
N SER A 77 -14.71 14.03 -12.32
CA SER A 77 -15.23 15.24 -11.65
C SER A 77 -14.22 16.39 -11.50
N LEU A 78 -12.99 16.21 -11.99
CA LEU A 78 -11.89 17.19 -12.00
C LEU A 78 -11.49 17.57 -13.43
#